data_AF-A0A919JNE8-F1
#
_entry.id   AF-A0A919JNE8-F1
#
_cell.length_a   1.000
_cell.length_b   1.000
_cell.length_c   1.000
_cell.angle_alpha   90.00
_cell.angle_beta   90.00
_cell.angle_gamma   90.00
#
_symmetry.space_group_name_H-M   'P 1'
#
loop_
_entity.id
_entity.type
_entity.pdbx_description
1 polymer ?
#
loop_
_entity_poly.entity_id
_entity_poly.type
_entity_poly.pdbx_seq_one_letter_code
_entity_poly.pdbx_strand_id
1 'polypeptide(L)' 'MTRATWTVDAVRALGTTTDIVTAAAVLGIGRTTAYQLARDGEFPVPVTRVGRRFIVGVPHLLRAIGAAETAG' A
#
# COMPACT_ATOMS: atom_id res chain seq x y z
N MET A 1 -7.52 -9.19 -18.28
CA MET A 1 -7.21 -8.92 -16.86
C MET A 1 -6.08 -7.89 -16.81
N THR A 2 -6.39 -6.60 -16.83
CA THR A 2 -5.39 -5.54 -16.89
C THR A 2 -4.95 -5.19 -15.47
N ARG A 3 -3.69 -5.45 -15.10
CA ARG A 3 -3.08 -4.85 -13.90
C ARG A 3 -3.22 -3.34 -14.07
N ALA A 4 -3.95 -2.67 -13.19
CA ALA A 4 -3.85 -1.22 -13.07
C ALA A 4 -2.41 -0.93 -12.62
N THR A 5 -1.56 -0.55 -13.57
CA THR A 5 -0.15 -0.26 -13.31
C THR A 5 -0.10 1.03 -12.51
N TRP A 6 -0.06 0.91 -11.19
CA TRP A 6 0.27 2.04 -10.33
C TRP A 6 1.71 2.44 -10.60
N THR A 7 1.89 3.60 -11.25
CA THR A 7 3.22 4.16 -11.53
C THR A 7 3.81 4.75 -10.26
N VAL A 8 5.14 4.67 -10.10
CA VAL A 8 5.88 5.28 -8.99
C VAL A 8 5.55 6.76 -8.80
N ASP A 9 5.36 7.50 -9.89
CA ASP A 9 4.98 8.91 -9.86
C ASP A 9 3.58 9.13 -9.26
N ALA A 10 2.60 8.32 -9.65
CA ALA A 10 1.25 8.36 -9.09
C ALA A 10 1.24 8.07 -7.58
N VAL A 11 2.10 7.15 -7.14
CA VAL A 11 2.28 6.84 -5.71
C VAL A 11 2.95 8.00 -4.98
N ARG A 12 3.93 8.68 -5.58
CA ARG A 12 4.54 9.89 -5.03
C ARG A 12 3.56 11.06 -4.95
N ALA A 13 2.63 11.17 -5.91
CA ALA A 13 1.59 12.19 -5.93
C ALA A 13 0.56 12.04 -4.80
N LEU A 14 0.46 10.86 -4.16
CA LEU A 14 -0.35 10.65 -2.95
C LEU A 14 0.18 11.46 -1.75
N GLY A 15 1.41 11.96 -1.80
CA GLY A 15 2.05 12.73 -0.75
C GLY A 15 2.91 11.88 0.18
N THR A 16 2.98 12.25 1.46
CA THR A 16 3.83 11.55 2.45
C THR A 16 3.15 10.31 3.04
N THR A 17 1.83 10.34 3.13
CA THR A 17 1.01 9.32 3.80
C THR A 17 -0.27 9.08 3.02
N THR A 18 -0.69 7.82 2.94
CA THR A 18 -1.94 7.41 2.30
C THR A 18 -2.75 6.50 3.21
N ASP A 19 -3.99 6.21 2.84
CA ASP A 19 -4.84 5.28 3.58
C ASP A 19 -4.57 3.83 3.15
N ILE A 20 -5.04 2.89 3.97
CA ILE A 20 -4.84 1.46 3.71
C ILE A 20 -5.54 0.95 2.44
N VAL A 21 -6.66 1.56 2.04
CA VAL A 21 -7.41 1.12 0.85
C VAL A 21 -6.63 1.51 -0.40
N THR A 22 -6.09 2.72 -0.43
CA THR A 22 -5.17 3.18 -1.47
C THR A 22 -3.89 2.34 -1.50
N ALA A 23 -3.28 2.09 -0.33
CA ALA A 23 -2.12 1.21 -0.22
C ALA A 23 -2.38 -0.20 -0.78
N ALA A 24 -3.54 -0.77 -0.46
CA ALA A 24 -3.96 -2.06 -0.97
C ALA A 24 -4.19 -2.05 -2.48
N ALA A 25 -4.84 -1.00 -3.00
CA ALA A 25 -5.03 -0.83 -4.44
C ALA A 25 -3.69 -0.76 -5.19
N VAL A 26 -2.70 -0.06 -4.63
CA VAL A 26 -1.33 0.01 -5.15
C VAL A 26 -0.66 -1.36 -5.18
N LEU A 27 -0.87 -2.16 -4.13
CA LEU A 27 -0.33 -3.53 -4.01
C LEU A 27 -1.17 -4.59 -4.75
N GLY A 28 -2.30 -4.22 -5.35
CA GLY A 28 -3.23 -5.18 -5.96
C GLY A 28 -3.98 -6.06 -4.95
N ILE A 29 -4.05 -5.66 -3.68
CA ILE A 29 -4.74 -6.35 -2.60
C ILE A 29 -6.21 -5.87 -2.55
N GLY A 30 -7.14 -6.82 -2.44
CA GLY A 30 -8.55 -6.50 -2.27
C GLY A 30 -8.84 -5.80 -0.93
N ARG A 31 -9.82 -4.89 -0.92
CA ARG A 31 -10.21 -4.07 0.26
C ARG A 31 -10.41 -4.91 1.53
N THR A 32 -11.04 -6.08 1.39
CA THR A 32 -11.35 -6.97 2.51
C THR A 32 -10.08 -7.58 3.12
N THR A 33 -9.20 -8.14 2.29
CA THR A 33 -7.90 -8.67 2.71
C THR A 33 -7.05 -7.57 3.34
N ALA A 34 -7.11 -6.36 2.78
CA ALA A 34 -6.38 -5.23 3.31
C ALA A 34 -6.78 -4.89 4.75
N TYR A 35 -8.08 -4.80 5.04
CA TYR A 35 -8.56 -4.57 6.40
C TYR A 35 -8.20 -5.69 7.37
N GLN A 36 -8.21 -6.96 6.91
CA GLN A 36 -7.80 -8.09 7.73
C GLN A 36 -6.32 -7.99 8.10
N LEU A 37 -5.45 -7.81 7.11
CA LEU A 37 -4.01 -7.63 7.31
C LEU A 37 -3.68 -6.39 8.17
N ALA A 38 -4.45 -5.30 8.05
CA ALA A 38 -4.31 -4.13 8.93
C ALA A 38 -4.58 -4.44 10.39
N ARG A 39 -5.65 -5.22 10.63
CA ARG A 39 -6.10 -5.58 11.96
C ARG A 39 -5.15 -6.58 12.61
N ASP A 40 -4.63 -7.50 11.80
CA ASP A 40 -3.66 -8.51 12.23
C ASP A 40 -2.24 -7.94 12.38
N GLY A 41 -1.96 -6.78 11.77
CA GLY A 41 -0.63 -6.20 11.74
C GLY A 41 0.31 -6.87 10.73
N GLU A 42 -0.25 -7.72 9.87
CA GLU A 42 0.47 -8.53 8.88
C GLU A 42 0.48 -7.89 7.48
N PHE A 43 0.14 -6.61 7.42
CA PHE A 43 0.16 -5.87 6.15
C PHE A 43 1.61 -5.79 5.62
N PRO A 44 1.83 -6.03 4.31
CA PRO A 44 3.18 -6.09 3.73
C PRO A 44 3.95 -4.75 3.78
N VAL A 45 3.26 -3.66 4.12
CA VAL A 45 3.87 -2.37 4.41
C VAL A 45 3.49 -1.92 5.82
N PRO A 46 4.40 -1.25 6.55
CA PRO A 46 4.11 -0.75 7.88
C PRO A 46 2.96 0.25 7.84
N VAL A 47 1.95 -0.05 8.67
CA VAL A 47 0.76 0.75 8.87
C VAL A 47 0.84 1.39 10.24
N THR A 48 0.78 2.72 10.28
CA THR A 48 0.70 3.49 11.52
C THR A 48 -0.76 3.77 11.83
N ARG A 49 -1.21 3.31 13.00
CA ARG A 49 -2.55 3.62 13.47
C ARG A 49 -2.56 4.97 14.19
N VAL A 50 -3.27 5.94 13.62
CA VAL A 50 -3.47 7.26 14.23
C VAL A 50 -4.92 7.34 14.72
N GLY A 51 -5.10 7.06 16.02
CA GLY A 51 -6.41 6.96 16.65
C GLY A 51 -7.27 5.83 16.07
N ARG A 52 -8.31 6.20 15.32
CA ARG A 52 -9.24 5.26 14.66
C ARG A 52 -8.93 5.00 13.19
N ARG A 53 -7.94 5.69 12.62
CA ARG A 53 -7.57 5.57 11.20
C ARG A 53 -6.24 4.86 11.04
N PHE A 54 -6.14 4.08 9.97
CA PHE A 54 -4.91 3.42 9.54
C PHE A 54 -4.27 4.28 8.45
N ILE A 55 -3.00 4.61 8.65
CA ILE A 55 -2.23 5.45 7.74
C ILE A 55 -0.99 4.67 7.32
N VAL A 56 -0.71 4.65 6.02
CA VAL A 56 0.43 3.97 5.42
C VAL A 56 1.40 5.02 4.89
N GLY A 57 2.68 4.90 5.21
CA GLY A 57 3.70 5.77 4.64
C GLY A 57 3.92 5.45 3.17
N VAL A 58 3.79 6.45 2.30
CA VAL A 58 4.11 6.34 0.86
C VAL A 58 5.54 5.80 0.61
N PRO A 59 6.58 6.17 1.39
CA PRO A 59 7.93 5.60 1.24
C PRO A 59 7.97 4.07 1.34
N HIS A 60 7.08 3.48 2.14
CA HIS A 60 7.01 2.04 2.32
C HIS A 60 6.27 1.35 1.18
N LEU A 61 5.23 1.97 0.64
CA LEU A 61 4.55 1.51 -0.58
C LEU A 61 5.52 1.47 -1.75
N LEU A 62 6.30 2.53 -1.93
CA LEU A 62 7.34 2.59 -2.97
C LEU A 62 8.36 1.45 -2.85
N ARG A 63 8.77 1.12 -1.62
CA ARG A 63 9.67 0.00 -1.36
C ARG A 63 9.03 -1.35 -1.74
N ALA A 64 7.75 -1.53 -1.44
CA ALA A 64 7.02 -2.78 -1.68
C ALA A 64 6.71 -3.05 -3.16
N ILE A 65 6.41 -2.02 -3.97
CA ILE A 65 6.07 -2.21 -5.39
C ILE A 65 7.26 -2.32 -6.34
N GLY A 66 8.48 -1.95 -5.91
CA GLY A 66 9.55 -1.79 -6.90
C GLY A 66 10.81 -1.07 -6.43
N ALA A 67 11.19 -1.25 -5.16
CA ALA A 67 12.56 -1.69 -4.90
C ALA A 67 12.65 -3.23 -4.90
N ALA A 68 11.59 -3.92 -5.30
CA ALA A 68 11.60 -5.31 -5.74
C ALA A 68 11.53 -5.32 -7.27
N GLU A 69 12.64 -4.91 -7.89
CA GLU A 69 12.98 -5.43 -9.21
C GLU A 69 12.97 -6.97 -9.09
N THR A 70 12.36 -7.66 -10.05
CA THR A 70 12.33 -9.13 -10.27
C THR A 70 11.12 -9.90 -9.73
N ALA A 71 10.24 -10.28 -10.67
CA ALA A 71 9.78 -11.66 -10.92
C ALA A 71 8.70 -11.60 -12.02
N GLY A 72 8.91 -12.05 -13.27
CA GLY A 72 10.02 -12.69 -13.97
C GLY A 72 9.70 -12.70 -15.46
#